data_AF-A0A7X6FT96-F1
#
_entry.id   AF-A0A7X6FT96-F1
#
_cell.length_a   1.000
_cell.length_b   1.000
_cell.length_c   1.000
_cell.angle_alpha   90.00
_cell.angle_beta   90.00
_cell.angle_gamma   90.00
#
_symmetry.space_group_name_H-M   'P 1'
#
loop_
_entity.id
_entity.type
_entity.pdbx_description
1 polymer ?
#
loop_
_entity_poly.entity_id
_entity_poly.type
_entity_poly.pdbx_seq_one_letter_code
_entity_poly.pdbx_strand_id
1 'polypeptide(L)'
;MKIARFTANQNATLSDFENLAEFPRDAMDTLISAAVSGALDACYSGATVAKTATTQVTVETPVILFKDGKLFTGGDNATVLNLLAHMPTSGNRRIVAILLQAQTANDGTEPRDFVVNGSVYPPQVDPQPTATVEWRKVNVAIQLGDQAPSPSKPVVDSANTVIACDSLLDGNCTGRAEHGQSHHYDALAGFPRAGARRLDG
;
A
#
# COMPACT_ATOMS: atom_id res chain seq x y z
N MET A 1 0.87 7.81 -0.25
CA MET A 1 0.31 9.15 -0.09
C MET A 1 1.44 10.07 0.36
N LYS A 2 1.76 11.07 -0.45
CA LYS A 2 2.79 12.05 -0.16
C LYS A 2 2.21 13.22 0.63
N ILE A 3 3.04 13.90 1.41
CA ILE A 3 2.69 15.06 2.23
C ILE A 3 3.88 16.01 2.17
N ALA A 4 3.63 17.29 1.88
CA ALA A 4 4.68 18.31 1.87
C ALA A 4 5.08 18.64 3.32
N ARG A 5 6.39 18.74 3.57
CA ARG A 5 6.96 19.09 4.88
C ARG A 5 7.75 20.39 4.78
N PHE A 6 7.61 21.21 5.82
CA PHE A 6 8.42 22.40 6.02
C PHE A 6 9.04 22.36 7.41
N THR A 7 10.28 22.82 7.50
CA THR A 7 10.96 23.04 8.77
C THR A 7 11.04 24.54 9.06
N ALA A 8 11.07 24.91 10.34
CA ALA A 8 11.20 26.31 10.72
C ALA A 8 12.47 26.94 10.13
N ASN A 9 12.38 28.20 9.73
CA ASN A 9 13.45 28.99 9.10
C ASN A 9 13.94 28.47 7.74
N GLN A 10 13.28 27.48 7.16
CA GLN A 10 13.56 27.02 5.80
C GLN A 10 13.01 28.01 4.76
N ASN A 11 13.81 28.35 3.75
CA ASN A 11 13.33 29.05 2.56
C ASN A 11 12.50 28.08 1.70
N ALA A 12 11.23 28.43 1.48
CA ALA A 12 10.33 27.68 0.61
C ALA A 12 10.60 28.02 -0.87
N THR A 13 10.54 27.01 -1.73
CA THR A 13 10.61 27.15 -3.18
C THR A 13 9.21 27.08 -3.80
N LEU A 14 9.08 27.48 -5.07
CA LEU A 14 7.82 27.39 -5.80
C LEU A 14 7.26 25.95 -5.82
N SER A 15 8.13 24.97 -6.03
CA SER A 15 7.78 23.55 -6.05
C SER A 15 7.14 23.07 -4.73
N ASP A 16 7.52 23.66 -3.59
CA ASP A 16 6.94 23.27 -2.30
C ASP A 16 5.47 23.74 -2.19
N PHE A 17 5.12 24.88 -2.79
CA PHE A 17 3.74 25.37 -2.87
C PHE A 17 2.91 24.55 -3.86
N GLU A 18 3.50 24.14 -4.98
CA GLU A 18 2.86 23.23 -5.94
C GLU A 18 2.53 21.89 -5.26
N ASN A 19 3.50 21.30 -4.57
CA ASN A 19 3.34 20.07 -3.80
C ASN A 19 2.28 20.19 -2.69
N LEU A 20 2.19 21.37 -2.03
CA LEU A 20 1.18 21.63 -1.01
C LEU A 20 -0.26 21.61 -1.57
N ALA A 21 -0.43 21.94 -2.85
CA ALA A 21 -1.72 21.89 -3.53
C ALA A 21 -1.99 20.52 -4.17
N GLU A 22 -0.98 19.89 -4.76
CA GLU A 22 -1.09 18.63 -5.51
C GLU A 22 -1.31 17.43 -4.58
N PHE A 23 -0.49 17.26 -3.53
CA PHE A 23 -0.57 16.06 -2.70
C PHE A 23 -1.92 15.84 -2.00
N PRO A 24 -2.60 16.89 -1.47
CA PRO A 24 -3.95 16.71 -0.93
C PRO A 24 -4.98 16.39 -2.01
N ARG A 25 -4.85 16.93 -3.23
CA ARG A 25 -5.74 16.61 -4.36
C ARG A 25 -5.60 15.14 -4.74
N ASP A 26 -4.37 14.66 -4.93
CA ASP A 26 -4.10 13.25 -5.25
C ASP A 26 -4.66 12.30 -4.17
N ALA A 27 -4.53 12.68 -2.90
CA ALA A 27 -5.07 11.90 -1.79
C ALA A 27 -6.61 11.83 -1.83
N MET A 28 -7.27 12.96 -2.14
CA MET A 28 -8.72 13.01 -2.29
C MET A 28 -9.20 12.25 -3.52
N ASP A 29 -8.52 12.37 -4.65
CA ASP A 29 -8.84 11.62 -5.87
C ASP A 29 -8.67 10.12 -5.66
N THR A 30 -7.62 9.71 -4.95
CA THR A 30 -7.43 8.31 -4.54
C THR A 30 -8.56 7.83 -3.63
N LEU A 31 -8.96 8.65 -2.64
CA LEU A 31 -10.06 8.32 -1.73
C LEU A 31 -11.40 8.20 -2.47
N ILE A 32 -11.70 9.16 -3.35
CA ILE A 32 -12.93 9.18 -4.16
C ILE A 32 -12.95 7.98 -5.11
N SER A 33 -11.84 7.69 -5.79
CA SER A 33 -11.72 6.52 -6.65
C SER A 33 -11.98 5.23 -5.87
N ALA A 34 -11.36 5.08 -4.70
CA ALA A 34 -11.58 3.91 -3.83
C ALA A 34 -13.02 3.81 -3.30
N ALA A 35 -13.69 4.94 -3.03
CA ALA A 35 -15.04 4.97 -2.47
C ALA A 35 -16.16 4.83 -3.51
N VAL A 36 -15.99 5.41 -4.71
CA VAL A 36 -17.05 5.55 -5.72
C VAL A 36 -16.95 4.51 -6.82
N SER A 37 -15.74 4.19 -7.28
CA SER A 37 -15.59 3.42 -8.53
C SER A 37 -16.01 1.95 -8.38
N GLY A 38 -15.97 1.38 -7.18
CA GLY A 38 -16.06 -0.07 -7.00
C GLY A 38 -15.02 -0.84 -7.82
N ALA A 39 -14.04 -0.15 -8.44
CA ALA A 39 -13.08 -0.73 -9.39
C ALA A 39 -12.00 -1.57 -8.69
N LEU A 40 -11.97 -1.51 -7.36
CA LEU A 40 -11.34 -2.51 -6.54
C LEU A 40 -12.45 -3.50 -6.14
N ASP A 41 -12.48 -4.67 -6.78
CA ASP A 41 -13.35 -5.80 -6.41
C ASP A 41 -13.12 -6.28 -4.95
N ALA A 42 -12.15 -5.71 -4.24
CA ALA A 42 -11.83 -5.96 -2.84
C ALA A 42 -12.00 -4.69 -1.99
N CYS A 43 -12.86 -4.80 -0.99
CA CYS A 43 -13.14 -3.82 0.05
C CYS A 43 -11.90 -3.06 0.57
N TYR A 44 -11.90 -1.73 0.38
CA TYR A 44 -11.10 -0.71 1.07
C TYR A 44 -9.55 -0.80 0.96
N SER A 45 -8.92 -1.95 0.82
CA SER A 45 -7.46 -2.06 0.68
C SER A 45 -7.12 -3.21 -0.25
N GLY A 46 -6.34 -2.95 -1.29
CA GLY A 46 -6.02 -3.96 -2.27
C GLY A 46 -5.07 -3.50 -3.35
N ALA A 47 -4.60 -4.50 -4.08
CA ALA A 47 -3.90 -4.41 -5.34
C ALA A 47 -4.27 -5.66 -6.13
N THR A 48 -4.30 -5.55 -7.46
CA THR A 48 -4.50 -6.73 -8.30
C THR A 48 -3.23 -7.56 -8.27
N VAL A 49 -3.36 -8.84 -7.91
CA VAL A 49 -2.25 -9.79 -7.91
C VAL A 49 -2.45 -10.77 -9.05
N ALA A 50 -1.54 -10.74 -10.02
CA ALA A 50 -1.61 -11.58 -11.21
C ALA A 50 -0.37 -12.46 -11.33
N LYS A 51 -0.57 -13.74 -11.66
CA LYS A 51 0.53 -14.63 -12.03
C LYS A 51 1.03 -14.24 -13.43
N THR A 52 2.29 -13.85 -13.53
CA THR A 52 2.90 -13.38 -14.78
C THR A 52 3.91 -14.37 -15.37
N ALA A 53 4.46 -15.27 -14.56
CA ALA A 53 5.26 -16.40 -15.03
C ALA A 53 5.08 -17.63 -14.11
N THR A 54 5.73 -18.73 -14.45
CA THR A 54 5.65 -19.99 -13.68
C THR A 54 6.05 -19.83 -12.21
N THR A 55 6.99 -18.93 -11.92
CA THR A 55 7.51 -18.64 -10.57
C THR A 55 7.46 -17.15 -10.23
N GLN A 56 6.68 -16.36 -10.97
CA GLN A 56 6.55 -14.92 -10.75
C GLN A 56 5.11 -14.50 -10.58
N VAL A 57 4.93 -13.56 -9.65
CA VAL A 57 3.65 -12.94 -9.36
C VAL A 57 3.86 -11.44 -9.36
N THR A 58 2.99 -10.73 -10.05
CA THR A 58 3.03 -9.27 -10.17
C THR A 58 1.90 -8.68 -9.35
N VAL A 59 2.26 -7.74 -8.48
CA VAL A 59 1.30 -6.86 -7.82
C VAL A 59 1.18 -5.61 -8.67
N GLU A 60 0.03 -5.46 -9.31
CA GLU A 60 -0.27 -4.34 -10.21
C GLU A 60 -0.61 -3.07 -9.42
N THR A 61 -0.50 -1.94 -10.10
CA THR A 61 -0.85 -0.62 -9.58
C THR A 61 -2.28 -0.23 -10.01
N PRO A 62 -3.02 0.54 -9.19
CA PRO A 62 -2.60 1.16 -7.94
C PRO A 62 -2.63 0.19 -6.75
N VAL A 63 -1.67 0.34 -5.83
CA VAL A 63 -1.69 -0.33 -4.52
C VAL A 63 -2.21 0.64 -3.48
N ILE A 64 -3.36 0.32 -2.86
CA ILE A 64 -4.02 1.17 -1.88
C ILE A 64 -4.20 0.41 -0.57
N LEU A 65 -3.86 1.05 0.56
CA LEU A 65 -4.06 0.50 1.89
C LEU A 65 -4.62 1.57 2.82
N PHE A 66 -5.83 1.36 3.36
CA PHE A 66 -6.31 2.08 4.53
C PHE A 66 -5.96 1.31 5.79
N LYS A 67 -5.23 1.95 6.71
CA LYS A 67 -4.86 1.36 7.99
C LYS A 67 -4.73 2.45 9.04
N ASP A 68 -5.24 2.20 10.25
CA ASP A 68 -5.18 3.13 11.39
C ASP A 68 -5.72 4.54 11.05
N GLY A 69 -6.79 4.60 10.23
CA GLY A 69 -7.38 5.85 9.75
C GLY A 69 -6.52 6.63 8.74
N LYS A 70 -5.46 6.02 8.19
CA LYS A 70 -4.53 6.65 7.24
C LYS A 70 -4.55 5.93 5.90
N LEU A 71 -4.37 6.70 4.83
CA LEU A 71 -4.15 6.21 3.46
C LEU A 71 -2.66 6.01 3.21
N PHE A 72 -2.29 4.82 2.74
CA PHE A 72 -0.98 4.48 2.23
C PHE A 72 -1.12 4.11 0.75
N THR A 73 -0.12 4.47 -0.06
CA THR A 73 -0.09 4.10 -1.49
C THR A 73 1.24 3.44 -1.86
N GLY A 74 1.20 2.53 -2.82
CA GLY A 74 2.40 2.01 -3.47
C GLY A 74 3.06 3.05 -4.38
N GLY A 75 4.18 2.65 -4.99
CA GLY A 75 4.78 3.42 -6.09
C GLY A 75 4.02 3.25 -7.40
N ASP A 76 4.44 3.97 -8.43
CA ASP A 76 3.76 4.03 -9.73
C ASP A 76 4.03 2.80 -10.61
N ASN A 77 5.00 1.98 -10.23
CA ASN A 77 5.38 0.77 -10.97
C ASN A 77 4.85 -0.50 -10.29
N ALA A 78 4.41 -1.45 -11.10
CA ALA A 78 4.05 -2.79 -10.63
C ALA A 78 5.24 -3.47 -9.94
N THR A 79 4.96 -4.22 -8.87
CA THR A 79 5.99 -4.96 -8.12
C THR A 79 6.01 -6.41 -8.56
N VAL A 80 7.12 -6.85 -9.14
CA VAL A 80 7.31 -8.25 -9.55
C VAL A 80 8.00 -9.03 -8.44
N LEU A 81 7.33 -10.05 -7.93
CA LEU A 81 7.82 -10.94 -6.89
C LEU A 81 8.31 -12.25 -7.52
N ASN A 82 9.58 -12.60 -7.26
CA ASN A 82 10.16 -13.86 -7.71
C ASN A 82 10.07 -14.91 -6.61
N LEU A 83 9.34 -15.99 -6.87
CA LEU A 83 9.09 -17.08 -5.93
C LEU A 83 10.03 -18.27 -6.14
N LEU A 84 10.96 -18.21 -7.11
CA LEU A 84 11.86 -19.33 -7.44
C LEU A 84 12.69 -19.78 -6.23
N ALA A 85 13.23 -18.84 -5.45
CA ALA A 85 14.00 -19.13 -4.25
C ALA A 85 13.16 -19.73 -3.11
N HIS A 86 11.83 -19.71 -3.24
CA HIS A 86 10.88 -20.15 -2.23
C HIS A 86 10.17 -21.46 -2.59
N MET A 87 10.51 -22.06 -3.73
CA MET A 87 9.93 -23.31 -4.19
C MET A 87 10.15 -24.45 -3.17
N PRO A 88 9.14 -25.30 -2.95
CA PRO A 88 9.27 -26.44 -2.06
C PRO A 88 10.16 -27.53 -2.67
N THR A 89 10.75 -28.36 -1.81
CA THR A 89 11.47 -29.55 -2.25
C THR A 89 10.50 -30.60 -2.80
N SER A 90 10.99 -31.51 -3.64
CA SER A 90 10.20 -32.59 -4.24
C SER A 90 9.34 -33.33 -3.20
N GLY A 91 8.05 -33.51 -3.53
CA GLY A 91 7.06 -34.16 -2.65
C GLY A 91 6.40 -33.23 -1.61
N ASN A 92 6.87 -31.99 -1.46
CA ASN A 92 6.29 -30.99 -0.58
C ASN A 92 5.60 -29.87 -1.36
N ARG A 93 4.65 -29.22 -0.71
CA ARG A 93 4.00 -27.99 -1.17
C ARG A 93 4.26 -26.88 -0.15
N ARG A 94 4.13 -25.64 -0.58
CA ARG A 94 4.22 -24.46 0.30
C ARG A 94 3.15 -23.46 -0.08
N ILE A 95 2.51 -22.84 0.92
CA ILE A 95 1.67 -21.67 0.69
C ILE A 95 2.48 -20.42 1.04
N VAL A 96 2.39 -19.41 0.18
CA VAL A 96 3.03 -18.12 0.32
C VAL A 96 1.96 -17.05 0.35
N ALA A 97 2.02 -16.16 1.33
CA ALA A 97 1.13 -15.02 1.41
C ALA A 97 1.83 -13.77 0.89
N ILE A 98 1.14 -13.00 0.07
CA ILE A 98 1.57 -11.68 -0.39
C ILE A 98 0.90 -10.64 0.51
N LEU A 99 1.75 -9.81 1.10
CA LEU A 99 1.39 -8.89 2.17
C LEU A 99 1.61 -7.44 1.76
N LEU A 100 0.75 -6.56 2.24
CA LEU A 100 0.95 -5.13 2.26
C LEU A 100 1.39 -4.68 3.65
N GLN A 101 2.47 -3.91 3.69
CA GLN A 101 3.05 -3.34 4.90
C GLN A 101 2.98 -1.82 4.83
N ALA A 102 2.35 -1.21 5.83
CA ALA A 102 2.28 0.23 5.97
C ALA A 102 3.59 0.77 6.54
N GLN A 103 4.22 1.71 5.82
CA GLN A 103 5.41 2.41 6.29
C GLN A 103 5.25 3.92 6.06
N THR A 104 5.78 4.73 6.97
CA THR A 104 5.97 6.16 6.74
C THR A 104 7.47 6.41 6.59
N ALA A 105 7.86 7.08 5.51
CA ALA A 105 9.25 7.41 5.21
C ALA A 105 9.36 8.90 4.88
N ASN A 106 10.50 9.48 5.21
CA ASN A 106 10.87 10.79 4.68
C ASN A 106 11.51 10.60 3.31
N ASP A 107 11.12 11.43 2.35
CA ASP A 107 11.54 11.37 0.95
C ASP A 107 11.82 12.79 0.42
N GLY A 108 12.41 12.90 -0.76
CA GLY A 108 12.75 14.20 -1.37
C GLY A 108 13.77 14.97 -0.53
N THR A 109 14.87 14.31 -0.14
CA THR A 109 15.95 15.00 0.58
C THR A 109 16.73 15.88 -0.38
N GLU A 110 16.71 17.19 -0.14
CA GLU A 110 17.33 18.19 -0.99
C GLU A 110 18.10 19.20 -0.11
N PRO A 111 19.17 19.85 -0.63
CA PRO A 111 19.80 20.96 0.06
C PRO A 111 18.81 22.14 0.15
N ARG A 112 18.51 22.59 1.36
CA ARG A 112 17.60 23.71 1.61
C ARG A 112 18.30 24.80 2.42
N ASP A 113 18.05 26.04 2.04
CA ASP A 113 18.63 27.21 2.70
C ASP A 113 17.82 27.54 3.96
N PHE A 114 18.51 27.59 5.11
CA PHE A 114 17.92 28.01 6.38
C PHE A 114 18.39 29.41 6.75
N VAL A 115 17.46 30.29 7.11
CA VAL A 115 17.79 31.65 7.56
C VAL A 115 18.39 31.60 8.96
N VAL A 116 19.67 31.94 9.07
CA VAL A 116 20.42 31.98 10.34
C VAL A 116 20.39 33.39 10.95
N ASN A 117 20.42 34.42 10.10
CA ASN A 117 20.32 35.82 10.53
C ASN A 117 19.50 36.63 9.52
N GLY A 118 18.26 36.96 9.91
CA GLY A 118 17.35 37.79 9.14
C GLY A 118 17.51 39.30 9.35
N SER A 119 18.48 39.75 10.17
CA SER A 119 18.67 41.17 10.49
C SER A 119 19.52 41.93 9.45
N VAL A 120 20.08 41.21 8.47
CA VAL A 120 20.95 41.76 7.41
C VAL A 120 20.33 41.44 6.04
N TYR A 121 20.52 42.31 5.05
CA TYR A 121 19.97 42.12 3.70
C TYR A 121 21.10 42.00 2.65
N PRO A 122 21.17 40.89 1.87
CA PRO A 122 20.28 39.72 1.94
C PRO A 122 20.52 38.88 3.22
N PRO A 123 19.48 38.16 3.71
CA PRO A 123 19.60 37.31 4.90
C PRO A 123 20.74 36.32 4.78
N GLN A 124 21.44 36.05 5.89
CA GLN A 124 22.46 35.00 5.91
C GLN A 124 21.77 33.64 6.01
N VAL A 125 22.13 32.75 5.09
CA VAL A 125 21.56 31.40 4.98
C VAL A 125 22.62 30.32 5.13
N ASP A 126 22.23 29.17 5.66
CA ASP A 126 23.03 27.95 5.75
C ASP A 126 22.32 26.79 5.03
N PRO A 127 22.92 26.20 3.98
CA PRO A 127 22.33 25.07 3.28
C PRO A 127 22.40 23.78 4.11
N GLN A 128 21.26 23.15 4.37
CA GLN A 128 21.17 21.89 5.10
C GLN A 128 20.34 20.85 4.33
N PRO A 129 20.75 19.57 4.31
CA PRO A 129 19.98 18.51 3.68
C PRO A 129 18.68 18.28 4.45
N THR A 130 17.54 18.50 3.80
CA THR A 130 16.22 18.43 4.43
C THR A 130 15.27 17.60 3.59
N ALA A 131 14.55 16.69 4.24
CA ALA A 131 13.46 15.96 3.61
C ALA A 131 12.21 16.86 3.51
N THR A 132 11.80 17.15 2.28
CA THR A 132 10.65 18.03 2.01
C THR A 132 9.35 17.27 1.79
N VAL A 133 9.40 15.93 1.76
CA VAL A 133 8.22 15.08 1.58
C VAL A 133 8.18 13.99 2.65
N GLU A 134 7.01 13.78 3.23
CA GLU A 134 6.68 12.56 3.97
C GLU A 134 5.85 11.65 3.06
N TRP A 135 6.26 10.40 2.89
CA TRP A 135 5.51 9.42 2.14
C TRP A 135 4.99 8.30 3.05
N ARG A 136 3.66 8.21 3.13
CA ARG A 136 2.95 7.02 3.60
C ARG A 136 2.92 5.99 2.49
N LYS A 137 3.91 5.10 2.51
CA LYS A 137 4.19 4.10 1.50
C LYS A 137 3.62 2.74 1.89
N VAL A 138 3.17 2.00 0.89
CA VAL A 138 2.93 0.56 1.02
C VAL A 138 4.13 -0.19 0.46
N ASN A 139 4.67 -1.11 1.25
CA ASN A 139 5.64 -2.10 0.77
C ASN A 139 4.92 -3.43 0.55
N VAL A 140 5.29 -4.12 -0.52
CA VAL A 140 4.82 -5.48 -0.80
C VAL A 140 5.87 -6.46 -0.27
N ALA A 141 5.43 -7.40 0.56
CA ALA A 141 6.29 -8.41 1.16
C ALA A 141 5.74 -9.82 0.95
N ILE A 142 6.64 -10.80 1.06
CA ILE A 142 6.31 -12.22 1.01
C ILE A 142 6.41 -12.81 2.41
N GLN A 143 5.36 -13.51 2.85
CA GLN A 143 5.40 -14.36 4.04
C GLN A 143 5.37 -15.83 3.63
N LEU A 144 6.38 -16.58 4.04
CA LEU A 144 6.51 -18.00 3.73
C LEU A 144 5.76 -18.85 4.76
N GLY A 145 5.03 -19.85 4.27
CA GLY A 145 4.49 -20.92 5.09
C GLY A 145 5.43 -22.12 5.18
N ASP A 146 5.05 -23.05 6.04
CA ASP A 146 5.78 -24.31 6.20
C ASP A 146 5.69 -25.18 4.93
N GLN A 147 6.75 -25.97 4.71
CA GLN A 147 6.74 -26.97 3.65
C GLN A 147 6.19 -28.27 4.20
N ALA A 148 5.11 -28.76 3.61
CA ALA A 148 4.51 -30.04 3.95
C ALA A 148 3.77 -30.63 2.74
N PRO A 149 3.46 -31.93 2.72
CA PRO A 149 2.59 -32.52 1.69
C PRO A 149 1.20 -31.88 1.66
N SER A 150 0.72 -31.43 2.83
CA SER A 150 -0.53 -30.66 3.02
C SER A 150 -0.24 -29.38 3.81
N PRO A 151 0.22 -28.30 3.15
CA PRO A 151 0.64 -27.08 3.82
C PRO A 151 -0.57 -26.28 4.32
N SER A 152 -0.45 -25.69 5.50
CA SER A 152 -1.37 -24.68 6.00
C SER A 152 -0.98 -23.29 5.52
N LYS A 153 -1.93 -22.34 5.58
CA LYS A 153 -1.63 -20.94 5.30
C LYS A 153 -0.60 -20.39 6.31
N PRO A 154 0.29 -19.48 5.89
CA PRO A 154 1.21 -18.82 6.80
C PRO A 154 0.45 -18.05 7.87
N VAL A 155 0.99 -18.03 9.10
CA VAL A 155 0.51 -17.11 10.14
C VAL A 155 1.05 -15.72 9.80
N VAL A 156 0.15 -14.75 9.73
CA VAL A 156 0.47 -13.35 9.37
C VAL A 156 0.19 -12.46 10.58
N ASP A 157 1.13 -11.58 10.91
CA ASP A 157 0.94 -10.58 11.95
C ASP A 157 -0.21 -9.62 11.58
N SER A 158 -1.03 -9.27 12.57
CA SER A 158 -2.11 -8.27 12.44
C SER A 158 -1.67 -6.92 11.88
N ALA A 159 -0.38 -6.58 11.94
CA ALA A 159 0.19 -5.39 11.36
C ALA A 159 0.26 -5.44 9.82
N ASN A 160 0.10 -6.60 9.20
CA ASN A 160 0.19 -6.78 7.75
C ASN A 160 -1.19 -7.14 7.16
N THR A 161 -1.47 -6.64 5.96
CA THR A 161 -2.70 -6.99 5.24
C THR A 161 -2.39 -8.02 4.16
N VAL A 162 -3.07 -9.17 4.17
CA VAL A 162 -2.93 -10.19 3.12
C VAL A 162 -3.76 -9.78 1.90
N ILE A 163 -3.15 -9.82 0.71
CA ILE A 163 -3.84 -9.52 -0.56
C ILE A 163 -3.95 -10.74 -1.49
N ALA A 164 -3.09 -11.74 -1.33
CA ALA A 164 -3.16 -12.99 -2.07
C ALA A 164 -2.45 -14.11 -1.33
N CYS A 165 -2.91 -15.34 -1.56
CA CYS A 165 -2.24 -16.56 -1.13
C CYS A 165 -1.96 -17.44 -2.36
N ASP A 166 -0.69 -17.75 -2.58
CA ASP A 166 -0.26 -18.60 -3.68
C ASP A 166 0.25 -19.93 -3.15
N SER A 167 -0.18 -21.01 -3.80
CA SER A 167 0.31 -22.36 -3.54
C SER A 167 1.45 -22.68 -4.50
N LEU A 168 2.53 -23.23 -3.97
CA LEU A 168 3.71 -23.64 -4.72
C LEU A 168 3.77 -25.16 -4.77
N LEU A 169 3.93 -25.70 -5.98
CA LEU A 169 4.07 -27.13 -6.28
C LEU A 169 5.06 -27.30 -7.43
N ASP A 170 6.09 -28.13 -7.25
CA ASP A 170 6.93 -28.68 -8.33
C ASP A 170 7.29 -27.68 -9.44
N GLY A 171 7.84 -26.52 -9.06
CA GLY A 171 8.30 -25.48 -9.99
C GLY A 171 7.20 -24.56 -10.55
N ASN A 172 5.97 -24.66 -10.05
CA ASN A 172 4.81 -23.87 -10.46
C ASN A 172 4.10 -23.20 -9.27
N CYS A 173 3.71 -21.94 -9.42
CA CYS A 173 2.78 -21.27 -8.52
C CYS A 173 1.34 -21.33 -9.03
N THR A 174 0.39 -21.56 -8.14
CA THR A 174 -1.06 -21.52 -8.40
C THR A 174 -1.70 -20.55 -7.42
N GLY A 175 -2.23 -19.43 -7.93
CA GLY A 175 -2.74 -18.35 -7.10
C GLY A 175 -4.24 -18.39 -6.88
N ARG A 176 -4.66 -17.95 -5.69
CA ARG A 176 -6.05 -17.60 -5.38
C ARG A 176 -6.01 -16.24 -4.67
N ALA A 177 -6.59 -15.22 -5.30
CA ALA A 177 -6.77 -13.93 -4.64
C ALA A 177 -7.64 -14.14 -3.40
N GLU A 178 -7.10 -13.83 -2.23
CA GLU A 178 -7.86 -13.84 -0.99
C GLU A 178 -8.21 -12.40 -0.69
N HIS A 179 -9.47 -12.05 -0.91
CA HIS A 179 -10.01 -10.77 -0.49
C HIS A 179 -9.84 -10.70 1.03
N GLY A 180 -8.88 -9.89 1.49
CA GLY A 180 -8.55 -9.75 2.90
C GLY A 180 -9.80 -9.39 3.70
N GLN A 181 -10.28 -10.31 4.54
CA GLN A 181 -11.24 -9.98 5.58
C GLN A 181 -10.53 -9.10 6.60
N SER A 182 -10.65 -7.79 6.45
CA SER A 182 -10.30 -6.87 7.54
C SER A 182 -11.34 -7.07 8.64
N HIS A 183 -10.89 -7.65 9.75
CA HIS A 183 -11.63 -7.68 11.00
C HIS A 183 -11.81 -6.24 11.50
N HIS A 184 -12.91 -5.59 11.11
CA HIS A 184 -13.42 -4.41 11.81
C HIS A 184 -14.90 -4.62 12.12
N TYR A 185 -15.13 -4.91 13.41
CA TYR A 185 -16.33 -4.76 14.21
C TYR A 185 -17.63 -4.43 13.47
N ASP A 186 -18.52 -5.40 13.53
CA ASP A 186 -19.96 -5.30 13.34
C ASP A 186 -20.54 -4.23 14.28
N ALA A 187 -20.64 -3.00 13.78
CA ALA A 187 -21.20 -1.88 14.53
C ALA A 187 -22.12 -1.01 13.66
N LEU A 188 -22.82 -1.59 12.67
CA LEU A 188 -23.97 -0.93 12.02
C LEU A 188 -25.07 -1.92 11.59
N ALA A 189 -25.23 -3.04 12.30
CA ALA A 189 -26.43 -3.89 12.19
C ALA A 189 -27.62 -3.23 12.91
N GLY A 190 -28.15 -2.14 12.34
CA GLY A 190 -29.23 -1.35 12.95
C GLY A 190 -30.22 -0.71 11.97
N PHE A 191 -30.13 -1.00 10.67
CA PHE A 191 -31.10 -0.52 9.69
C PHE A 191 -31.79 -1.70 8.97
N PRO A 192 -33.11 -1.88 9.14
CA PRO A 192 -33.83 -2.95 8.44
C PRO A 192 -33.84 -2.67 6.94
N ARG A 193 -33.33 -3.64 6.15
CA ARG A 193 -33.44 -3.63 4.69
C ARG A 193 -34.93 -3.65 4.31
N ALA A 194 -35.37 -2.59 3.65
CA ALA A 194 -36.70 -2.52 3.03
C ALA A 194 -36.89 -3.71 2.07
N GLY A 195 -38.04 -4.37 2.22
CA GLY A 195 -38.34 -5.67 1.64
C GLY A 195 -38.52 -5.66 0.12
N ALA A 196 -38.04 -6.73 -0.50
CA ALA A 196 -38.41 -7.11 -1.85
C ALA A 196 -39.90 -7.52 -1.88
N ARG A 197 -40.70 -6.86 -2.72
CA ARG A 197 -42.01 -7.36 -3.14
C ARG A 197 -41.90 -7.70 -4.63
N ARG A 198 -41.78 -8.99 -4.95
CA ARG A 198 -41.98 -9.52 -6.30
C ARG A 198 -43.47 -9.38 -6.62
N LEU A 199 -43.78 -8.73 -7.74
CA LEU A 199 -45.09 -8.78 -8.39
C LEU A 199 -45.02 -9.91 -9.41
N ASP A 200 -45.66 -11.02 -9.12
CA ASP A 200 -46.07 -12.04 -10.08
C ASP A 200 -47.36 -12.68 -9.53
N GLY A 201 -48.48 -12.51 -10.25
CA GLY A 201 -49.80 -13.09 -9.95
C GLY A 201 -50.87 -12.07 -9.59
#